data_AF-A0A453PLG1-F1
#
_entry.id   AF-A0A453PLG1-F1
#
_cell.length_a   1.000
_cell.length_b   1.000
_cell.length_c   1.000
_cell.angle_alpha   90.00
_cell.angle_beta   90.00
_cell.angle_gamma   90.00
#
_symmetry.space_group_name_H-M   'P 1'
#
loop_
_entity.id
_entity.type
_entity.pdbx_description
1 polymer ?
#
loop_
_entity_poly.entity_id
_entity_poly.type
_entity_poly.pdbx_seq_one_letter_code
_entity_poly.pdbx_strand_id
1 'polypeptide(L)'
;GDSAINKDAQILIMTTEILRNMLYQSVGMSASDGRLFEVDVIVLDEVHYLSDISRGTVWEETVIYCPKEVQLICLSATVANPDELAGWIGQIHGKTELVTSSKRPVPLTWHFSKKFALLPLLDGKGKKMNRGS
;
A
#
# COMPACT_ATOMS: atom_id res chain seq x y z
N GLY A 1 12.48 -15.50 8.74
CA GLY A 1 11.71 -16.05 7.62
C GLY A 1 12.59 -17.08 6.95
N ASP A 2 12.24 -18.36 7.07
CA ASP A 2 13.17 -19.49 6.85
C ASP A 2 13.30 -19.96 5.41
N SER A 3 12.76 -19.22 4.43
CA SER A 3 13.01 -19.54 3.02
C SER A 3 13.13 -18.28 2.18
N ALA A 4 14.19 -18.24 1.39
CA ALA A 4 14.43 -17.21 0.40
C ALA A 4 14.77 -17.91 -0.90
N ILE A 5 13.97 -17.66 -1.92
CA ILE A 5 14.07 -18.28 -3.23
C ILE A 5 14.58 -17.23 -4.20
N ASN A 6 15.63 -17.55 -4.97
CA ASN A 6 16.21 -16.68 -5.99
C ASN A 6 16.51 -15.25 -5.47
N LYS A 7 17.41 -15.14 -4.49
CA LYS A 7 17.78 -13.87 -3.84
C LYS A 7 18.41 -12.83 -4.76
N ASP A 8 18.89 -13.28 -5.92
CA ASP A 8 19.59 -12.44 -6.89
C ASP A 8 18.65 -12.09 -8.08
N ALA A 9 17.34 -12.32 -7.92
CA ALA A 9 16.33 -11.88 -8.86
C ALA A 9 16.26 -10.34 -8.89
N GLN A 10 15.94 -9.79 -10.07
CA GLN A 10 15.73 -8.35 -10.25
C GLN A 10 14.49 -7.82 -9.50
N ILE A 11 13.54 -8.70 -9.18
CA ILE A 11 12.33 -8.37 -8.42
C ILE A 11 12.25 -9.32 -7.25
N LEU A 12 12.22 -8.75 -6.05
CA LEU A 12 12.09 -9.49 -4.81
C LEU A 12 10.74 -9.17 -4.17
N ILE A 13 10.01 -10.20 -3.79
CA ILE A 13 8.76 -10.09 -3.03
C ILE A 13 9.07 -10.54 -1.60
N MET A 14 8.76 -9.69 -0.64
CA MET A 14 9.00 -9.95 0.77
C MET A 14 7.97 -9.23 1.62
N THR A 15 7.88 -9.60 2.90
CA THR A 15 7.03 -8.87 3.85
C THR A 15 7.71 -7.58 4.29
N THR A 16 6.93 -6.61 4.77
CA THR A 16 7.45 -5.32 5.24
C THR A 16 8.44 -5.47 6.39
N GLU A 17 8.29 -6.50 7.23
CA GLU A 17 9.22 -6.79 8.32
C GLU A 17 10.59 -7.26 7.81
N ILE A 18 10.63 -8.07 6.73
CA ILE A 18 11.89 -8.48 6.10
C ILE A 18 12.56 -7.27 5.45
N LEU A 19 11.80 -6.45 4.71
CA LEU A 19 12.29 -5.21 4.12
C LEU A 19 12.87 -4.28 5.16
N ARG A 20 12.15 -4.03 6.25
CA ARG A 20 12.58 -3.21 7.38
C ARG A 20 13.88 -3.74 7.99
N ASN A 21 14.01 -5.04 8.18
CA ASN A 21 15.24 -5.63 8.70
C ASN A 21 16.42 -5.43 7.73
N MET A 22 16.19 -5.50 6.42
CA MET A 22 17.22 -5.22 5.41
C MET A 22 17.61 -3.73 5.40
N LEU A 23 16.64 -2.82 5.55
CA LEU A 23 16.88 -1.38 5.71
C LEU A 23 17.74 -1.11 6.94
N TYR A 24 17.39 -1.65 8.11
CA TYR A 24 18.17 -1.50 9.34
C TYR A 24 19.62 -1.98 9.19
N GLN A 25 19.83 -3.10 8.50
CA GLN A 25 21.19 -3.62 8.26
C GLN A 25 21.99 -2.70 7.34
N SER A 26 21.34 -2.01 6.40
CA SER A 26 22.01 -1.06 5.50
C SER A 26 22.33 0.28 6.15
N VAL A 27 21.59 0.69 7.18
CA VAL A 27 21.81 1.93 7.93
C VAL A 27 23.13 1.84 8.72
N GLY A 28 24.15 2.57 8.26
CA GLY A 28 25.47 2.61 8.88
C GLY A 28 26.55 1.73 8.20
N MET A 29 26.19 0.99 7.15
CA MET A 29 27.18 0.34 6.28
C MET A 29 27.63 1.31 5.17
N SER A 30 28.93 1.36 4.87
CA SER A 30 29.43 2.07 3.69
C SER A 30 28.86 1.43 2.42
N ALA A 31 28.61 2.25 1.39
CA ALA A 31 27.95 1.91 0.12
C ALA A 31 28.50 0.68 -0.66
N SER A 32 29.60 0.08 -0.19
CA SER A 32 30.27 -1.06 -0.81
C SER A 32 29.88 -2.44 -0.27
N ASP A 33 29.04 -2.53 0.77
CA ASP A 33 28.92 -3.80 1.54
C ASP A 33 27.46 -4.29 1.77
N GLY A 34 26.47 -3.64 1.15
CA GLY A 34 25.04 -3.97 1.30
C GLY A 34 24.29 -4.16 -0.01
N ARG A 35 23.56 -5.28 -0.15
CA ARG A 35 22.70 -5.56 -1.34
C ARG A 35 21.58 -4.53 -1.56
N LEU A 36 21.23 -3.75 -0.53
CA LEU A 36 20.18 -2.74 -0.63
C LEU A 36 20.60 -1.52 -1.44
N PHE A 37 21.91 -1.31 -1.66
CA PHE A 37 22.44 -0.19 -2.43
C PHE A 37 22.21 -0.33 -3.95
N GLU A 38 21.72 -1.49 -4.43
CA GLU A 38 21.35 -1.71 -5.83
C GLU A 38 19.82 -1.67 -6.07
N VAL A 39 19.03 -1.28 -5.07
CA VAL A 39 17.57 -1.19 -5.22
C VAL A 39 17.19 0.21 -5.71
N ASP A 40 16.63 0.31 -6.92
CA ASP A 40 16.15 1.59 -7.45
C ASP A 40 14.75 1.97 -6.94
N VAL A 41 13.89 0.97 -6.69
CA VAL A 41 12.46 1.18 -6.42
C VAL A 41 11.96 0.20 -5.36
N ILE A 42 11.20 0.70 -4.40
CA ILE A 42 10.44 -0.10 -3.43
C ILE A 42 8.95 0.16 -3.65
N VAL A 43 8.19 -0.92 -3.84
CA VAL A 43 6.73 -0.87 -3.90
C VAL A 43 6.17 -1.32 -2.57
N LEU A 44 5.42 -0.44 -1.92
CA LEU A 44 4.75 -0.71 -0.67
C LEU A 44 3.24 -0.86 -0.91
N ASP A 45 2.68 -2.02 -0.60
CA ASP A 45 1.27 -2.34 -0.83
C ASP A 45 0.41 -2.24 0.44
N GLU A 46 -0.82 -1.75 0.30
CA GLU A 46 -1.75 -1.44 1.40
C GLU A 46 -1.24 -0.37 2.38
N VAL A 47 -0.72 0.74 1.86
CA VAL A 47 -0.16 1.86 2.65
C VAL A 47 -1.17 2.51 3.61
N HIS A 48 -2.47 2.19 3.53
CA HIS A 48 -3.46 2.66 4.49
C HIS A 48 -3.20 2.16 5.92
N TYR A 49 -2.36 1.15 6.10
CA TYR A 49 -1.86 0.73 7.41
C TYR A 49 -0.99 1.77 8.13
N LEU A 50 -0.44 2.78 7.43
CA LEU A 50 0.24 3.91 8.08
C LEU A 50 -0.68 4.71 9.00
N SER A 51 -1.98 4.73 8.71
CA SER A 51 -2.97 5.38 9.56
C SER A 51 -3.43 4.51 10.74
N ASP A 52 -2.96 3.26 10.84
CA ASP A 52 -3.30 2.32 11.93
C ASP A 52 -2.20 2.32 12.99
N ILE A 53 -2.53 2.77 14.20
CA ILE A 53 -1.59 2.88 15.34
C ILE A 53 -0.91 1.55 15.70
N SER A 54 -1.56 0.40 15.44
CA SER A 54 -1.02 -0.92 15.79
C SER A 54 -0.02 -1.48 14.77
N ARG A 55 -0.07 -1.00 13.51
CA ARG A 55 0.75 -1.50 12.38
C ARG A 55 1.59 -0.42 11.70
N GLY A 56 1.33 0.85 12.01
CA GLY A 56 1.95 2.01 11.37
C GLY A 56 3.44 2.13 11.66
N THR A 57 3.93 1.67 12.82
CA THR A 57 5.34 1.82 13.21
C THR A 57 6.31 1.16 12.21
N VAL A 58 6.01 -0.05 11.74
CA VAL A 58 6.86 -0.76 10.76
C VAL A 58 6.95 0.02 9.44
N TRP A 59 5.84 0.65 9.05
CA TRP A 59 5.73 1.42 7.83
C TRP A 59 6.40 2.79 7.94
N GLU A 60 6.23 3.47 9.07
CA GLU A 60 6.91 4.72 9.39
C GLU A 60 8.43 4.53 9.35
N GLU A 61 8.94 3.50 10.02
CA GLU A 61 10.36 3.15 10.01
C GLU A 61 10.85 2.86 8.58
N THR A 62 10.07 2.15 7.77
CA THR A 62 10.43 1.85 6.38
C THR A 62 10.60 3.13 5.56
N VAL A 63 9.68 4.09 5.68
CA VAL A 63 9.76 5.38 4.95
C VAL A 63 10.90 6.26 5.49
N ILE A 64 11.16 6.24 6.80
CA ILE A 64 12.22 7.04 7.43
C ILE A 64 13.61 6.52 7.08
N TYR A 65 13.82 5.20 7.10
CA TYR A 65 15.14 4.59 6.85
C TYR A 65 15.44 4.33 5.39
N CYS A 66 14.46 4.50 4.49
CA CYS A 66 14.68 4.35 3.06
C CYS A 66 15.72 5.37 2.56
N PRO A 67 16.78 4.93 1.86
CA PRO A 67 17.71 5.85 1.18
C PRO A 67 16.97 6.78 0.23
N LYS A 68 17.38 8.06 0.18
CA LYS A 68 16.73 9.12 -0.59
C LYS A 68 16.77 8.88 -2.10
N GLU A 69 17.73 8.10 -2.54
CA GLU A 69 17.97 7.71 -3.92
C GLU A 69 16.94 6.68 -4.40
N VAL A 70 16.33 5.92 -3.49
CA VAL A 70 15.36 4.87 -3.79
C VAL A 70 13.98 5.49 -3.96
N GLN A 71 13.31 5.18 -5.07
CA GLN A 71 11.94 5.63 -5.31
C GLN A 71 10.93 4.78 -4.52
N LEU A 72 10.04 5.44 -3.77
CA LEU A 72 8.91 4.78 -3.11
C LEU A 72 7.66 4.85 -3.99
N ILE A 73 7.01 3.70 -4.20
CA ILE A 73 5.69 3.59 -4.82
C ILE A 73 4.74 3.01 -3.77
N CYS A 74 3.82 3.84 -3.27
CA CYS A 74 2.85 3.44 -2.25
C CYS A 74 1.48 3.16 -2.89
N LEU A 75 0.95 1.95 -2.69
CA LEU A 75 -0.33 1.50 -3.24
C LEU A 75 -1.35 1.32 -2.10
N SER A 76 -2.61 1.71 -2.34
CA SER A 76 -3.72 1.40 -1.43
C SER A 76 -5.06 1.50 -2.15
N ALA A 77 -6.01 0.63 -1.77
CA ALA A 77 -7.38 0.67 -2.26
C ALA A 77 -8.25 1.71 -1.55
N THR A 78 -7.98 2.00 -0.27
CA THR A 78 -8.76 2.91 0.56
C THR A 78 -7.84 3.69 1.49
N VAL A 79 -7.75 5.00 1.32
CA VAL A 79 -7.04 5.89 2.25
C VAL A 79 -8.01 6.99 2.67
N ALA A 80 -8.17 7.19 3.98
CA ALA A 80 -9.08 8.19 4.52
C ALA A 80 -8.62 9.62 4.21
N ASN A 81 -7.30 9.88 4.28
CA ASN A 81 -6.71 11.19 4.03
C ASN A 81 -5.45 11.09 3.14
N PRO A 82 -5.61 10.83 1.83
CA PRO A 82 -4.48 10.55 0.94
C PRO A 82 -3.55 11.76 0.76
N ASP A 83 -4.08 12.98 0.83
CA ASP A 83 -3.29 14.21 0.74
C ASP A 83 -2.34 14.39 1.93
N GLU A 84 -2.82 14.10 3.14
CA GLU A 84 -2.00 14.14 4.36
C GLU A 84 -0.89 13.10 4.31
N LEU A 85 -1.22 11.87 3.89
CA LEU A 85 -0.25 10.80 3.73
C LEU A 85 0.84 11.17 2.71
N ALA A 86 0.44 11.65 1.53
CA ALA A 86 1.38 12.07 0.49
C ALA A 86 2.23 13.26 0.95
N GLY A 87 1.65 14.21 1.69
CA GLY A 87 2.38 15.33 2.30
C GLY A 87 3.41 14.87 3.32
N TRP A 88 3.06 13.92 4.18
CA TRP A 88 3.96 13.35 5.18
C TRP A 88 5.12 12.60 4.52
N ILE A 89 4.86 11.71 3.56
CA ILE A 89 5.93 11.05 2.76
C ILE A 89 6.77 12.12 2.03
N GLY A 90 6.11 13.16 1.53
CA GLY A 90 6.70 14.36 0.94
C GLY A 90 7.79 15.01 1.80
N GLN A 91 7.49 15.18 3.08
CA GLN A 91 8.37 15.80 4.07
C GLN A 91 9.50 14.86 4.50
N ILE A 92 9.21 13.56 4.66
CA ILE A 92 10.16 12.59 5.20
C ILE A 92 11.09 12.03 4.13
N HIS A 93 10.58 11.67 2.94
CA HIS A 93 11.34 10.99 1.89
C HIS A 93 11.72 11.92 0.73
N GLY A 94 10.87 12.88 0.40
CA GLY A 94 11.09 13.84 -0.69
C GLY A 94 9.85 14.00 -1.56
N LYS A 95 9.96 14.75 -2.66
CA LYS A 95 8.82 15.11 -3.52
C LYS A 95 7.96 13.87 -3.84
N THR A 96 6.70 13.93 -3.44
CA THR A 96 5.72 12.84 -3.59
C THR A 96 4.51 13.36 -4.37
N GLU A 97 4.07 12.59 -5.36
CA GLU A 97 2.89 12.89 -6.17
C GLU A 97 1.75 11.93 -5.82
N LEU A 98 0.58 12.49 -5.51
CA LEU A 98 -0.61 11.70 -5.22
C LEU A 98 -1.38 11.40 -6.51
N VAL A 99 -1.56 10.11 -6.80
CA VAL A 99 -2.39 9.64 -7.92
C VAL A 99 -3.64 8.94 -7.36
N THR A 100 -4.84 9.42 -7.73
CA THR A 100 -6.10 8.83 -7.30
C THR A 100 -6.97 8.41 -8.48
N SER A 101 -7.74 7.34 -8.31
CA SER A 101 -8.74 6.89 -9.28
C SER A 101 -9.96 6.36 -8.56
N SER A 102 -11.14 6.83 -8.97
CA SER A 102 -12.45 6.37 -8.46
C SER A 102 -13.12 5.37 -9.41
N LYS A 103 -12.55 5.11 -10.58
CA LYS A 103 -13.13 4.23 -11.60
C LYS A 103 -12.94 2.78 -11.19
N ARG A 104 -14.02 2.10 -10.84
CA ARG A 104 -14.02 0.65 -10.62
C ARG A 104 -14.06 -0.08 -11.97
N PRO A 105 -13.08 -0.95 -12.28
CA PRO A 105 -13.11 -1.76 -13.50
C PRO A 105 -14.27 -2.76 -13.50
N VAL A 106 -14.60 -3.28 -12.31
CA VAL A 106 -15.71 -4.21 -12.10
C VAL A 106 -16.81 -3.49 -11.32
N PRO A 107 -18.00 -3.26 -11.91
CA PRO A 107 -19.10 -2.59 -11.23
C PRO A 107 -19.67 -3.48 -10.13
N LEU A 108 -20.02 -2.87 -8.99
CA LEU A 108 -20.67 -3.57 -7.89
C LEU A 108 -22.19 -3.47 -7.99
N THR A 109 -22.87 -4.60 -7.85
CA THR A 109 -24.33 -4.69 -7.73
C THR A 109 -24.71 -5.13 -6.34
N TRP A 110 -25.52 -4.34 -5.65
CA TRP A 110 -25.95 -4.63 -4.29
C TRP A 110 -27.33 -5.30 -4.30
N HIS A 111 -27.52 -6.30 -3.44
CA HIS A 111 -28.78 -7.03 -3.30
C HIS A 111 -29.14 -7.20 -1.82
N PHE A 112 -30.43 -7.20 -1.49
CA PHE A 112 -30.94 -7.67 -0.21
C PHE A 112 -31.35 -9.13 -0.30
N SER A 113 -31.05 -9.91 0.74
CA SER A 113 -31.49 -11.30 0.88
C SER A 113 -32.79 -11.38 1.68
N LYS A 114 -33.82 -11.98 1.08
CA LYS A 114 -35.05 -12.45 1.74
C LYS A 114 -35.02 -13.98 1.77
N LYS A 115 -35.83 -14.59 2.64
CA LYS A 115 -35.89 -16.05 2.91
C LYS A 115 -35.93 -16.95 1.65
N PHE A 116 -36.43 -16.43 0.52
CA PHE A 116 -36.53 -17.15 -0.75
C PHE A 116 -36.05 -16.35 -1.99
N ALA A 117 -35.42 -15.18 -1.83
CA ALA A 117 -35.04 -14.36 -2.98
C ALA A 117 -33.92 -13.35 -2.69
N LEU A 118 -33.09 -13.07 -3.70
CA LEU A 118 -32.20 -11.90 -3.74
C LEU A 118 -32.87 -10.81 -4.55
N LEU A 119 -33.11 -9.65 -3.94
CA LEU A 119 -33.70 -8.49 -4.60
C LEU A 119 -32.65 -7.39 -4.77
N PRO A 120 -32.55 -6.73 -5.92
CA PRO A 120 -31.59 -5.65 -6.11
C PRO A 120 -31.87 -4.52 -5.11
N LEU A 121 -30.82 -4.07 -4.41
CA LEU A 121 -30.86 -2.98 -3.42
C LEU A 121 -31.17 -1.64 -4.08
N LEU A 122 -30.69 -1.43 -5.30
CA LEU A 122 -30.84 -0.20 -6.06
C LEU A 122 -31.76 -0.43 -7.26
N ASP A 123 -32.44 0.63 -7.71
CA ASP A 123 -33.17 0.61 -8.97
C ASP A 123 -32.23 0.30 -10.16
N GLY A 124 -32.79 -0.03 -11.33
CA GLY A 124 -31.98 -0.34 -12.53
C GLY A 124 -31.06 0.80 -13.02
N LYS A 125 -31.10 1.97 -12.36
CA LYS A 125 -30.23 3.14 -12.60
C LYS A 125 -29.24 3.40 -11.45
N GLY A 126 -29.22 2.58 -10.40
CA GLY A 126 -28.29 2.68 -9.27
C GLY A 126 -28.50 3.90 -8.37
N LYS A 127 -29.62 4.64 -8.50
CA LYS A 127 -29.77 5.98 -7.89
C LYS A 127 -30.70 6.02 -6.68
N LYS A 128 -31.59 5.05 -6.53
CA LYS A 128 -32.55 5.00 -5.41
C LYS A 128 -32.64 3.59 -4.83
N MET A 129 -32.85 3.53 -3.51
CA MET A 129 -33.08 2.28 -2.80
C MET A 129 -34.40 1.65 -3.26
N ASN A 130 -34.34 0.41 -3.71
CA ASN A 130 -35.50 -0.34 -4.15
C ASN A 130 -36.25 -0.85 -2.90
N ARG A 131 -37.40 -0.25 -2.60
CA ARG A 131 -38.15 -0.53 -1.37
C ARG A 131 -38.93 -1.84 -1.37
N GLY A 132 -38.86 -2.63 -2.46
CA GLY A 132 -39.42 -3.98 -2.53
C GLY A 132 -40.83 -4.06 -1.97
N SER A 133 -41.79 -3.45 -2.69
CA SER A 133 -43.22 -3.62 -2.46
C SER A 133 -43.60 -5.09 -2.44
#